data_AF-A0A7L0ULA7-F1
#
_entry.id   AF-A0A7L0ULA7-F1
#
_cell.length_a   1.000
_cell.length_b   1.000
_cell.length_c   1.000
_cell.angle_alpha   90.00
_cell.angle_beta   90.00
_cell.angle_gamma   90.00
#
_symmetry.space_group_name_H-M   'P 1'
#
loop_
_entity.id
_entity.type
_entity.pdbx_description
1 polymer ?
#
loop_
_entity_poly.entity_id
_entity_poly.type
_entity_poly.pdbx_seq_one_letter_code
_entity_poly.pdbx_strand_id
1 'polypeptide(L)'
;QCLLSGSWQSDTGCRMVVSVLGKDGSFSGSYLPGPAASDPKILSSPLKGSQQDAGLVPQPTFSFTVHWQLQDLETARMTAFLGQCYVGTNGEETLHTLWLMREATESPTEDWKATW
;
A
#
# COMPACT_ATOMS: atom_id res chain seq x y z
N GLN A 1 15.23 -5.01 -11.43
CA GLN A 1 14.47 -3.74 -11.51
C GLN A 1 13.01 -4.05 -11.29
N CYS A 2 12.25 -3.10 -10.76
CA CYS A 2 10.86 -3.26 -10.36
C CYS A 2 10.62 -4.44 -9.41
N LEU A 3 11.47 -4.57 -8.41
CA LEU A 3 11.22 -5.45 -7.26
C LEU A 3 10.68 -4.56 -6.14
N LEU A 4 9.46 -4.82 -5.67
CA LEU A 4 8.82 -3.97 -4.66
C LEU A 4 9.55 -3.99 -3.31
N SER A 5 10.37 -5.01 -3.02
CA SER A 5 11.18 -5.06 -1.79
C SER A 5 12.05 -3.82 -1.62
N GLY A 6 11.89 -3.12 -0.50
CA GLY A 6 12.61 -1.88 -0.23
C GLY A 6 11.73 -0.82 0.40
N SER A 7 12.19 0.43 0.33
CA SER A 7 11.51 1.61 0.89
C SER A 7 11.02 2.51 -0.24
N TRP A 8 9.76 2.93 -0.14
CA TRP A 8 9.09 3.78 -1.11
C TRP A 8 8.50 5.01 -0.43
N GLN A 9 8.45 6.12 -1.15
CA GLN A 9 7.81 7.35 -0.70
C GLN A 9 6.86 7.87 -1.78
N SER A 10 5.64 8.25 -1.40
CA SER A 10 4.69 8.93 -2.31
C SER A 10 4.99 10.43 -2.42
N ASP A 11 4.42 11.06 -3.44
CA ASP A 11 4.34 12.51 -3.61
C ASP A 11 3.69 13.24 -2.42
N THR A 12 2.72 12.60 -1.78
CA THR A 12 2.04 13.07 -0.56
C THR A 12 2.82 12.79 0.74
N GLY A 13 4.01 12.19 0.64
CA GLY A 13 4.91 11.94 1.76
C GLY A 13 4.62 10.66 2.55
N CYS A 14 3.68 9.81 2.12
CA CYS A 14 3.48 8.48 2.69
C CYS A 14 4.76 7.65 2.51
N ARG A 15 5.07 6.79 3.48
CA ARG A 15 6.22 5.87 3.42
C ARG A 15 5.74 4.44 3.47
N MET A 16 6.32 3.60 2.63
CA MET A 16 6.03 2.18 2.57
C MET A 16 7.34 1.41 2.62
N VAL A 17 7.40 0.38 3.47
CA VAL A 17 8.54 -0.56 3.51
C VAL A 17 8.01 -1.95 3.20
N VAL A 18 8.57 -2.59 2.19
CA VAL A 18 8.17 -3.92 1.73
C VAL A 18 9.29 -4.91 2.02
N SER A 19 8.94 -6.04 2.63
CA SER A 19 9.87 -7.12 2.90
C SER A 19 10.41 -7.75 1.61
N VAL A 20 11.39 -8.64 1.76
CA VAL A 20 11.78 -9.53 0.67
C VAL A 20 10.52 -10.29 0.17
N LEU A 21 10.32 -10.29 -1.14
CA LEU A 21 9.22 -11.03 -1.78
C LEU A 21 9.43 -12.54 -1.63
N GLY A 22 8.34 -13.26 -1.41
CA GLY A 22 8.26 -14.71 -1.52
C GLY A 22 8.44 -15.17 -2.96
N LYS A 23 8.74 -16.47 -3.14
CA LYS A 23 8.92 -17.08 -4.47
C LYS A 23 7.67 -17.03 -5.34
N ASP A 24 6.50 -16.90 -4.72
CA ASP A 24 5.19 -16.74 -5.33
C ASP A 24 4.82 -15.26 -5.58
N GLY A 25 5.75 -14.33 -5.33
CA GLY A 25 5.52 -12.89 -5.45
C GLY A 25 4.79 -12.27 -4.27
N SER A 26 4.42 -13.06 -3.24
CA SER A 26 3.78 -12.54 -2.03
C SER A 26 4.74 -11.66 -1.22
N PHE A 27 4.22 -10.64 -0.55
CA PHE A 27 5.02 -9.82 0.35
C PHE A 27 4.22 -9.31 1.53
N SER A 28 4.94 -8.89 2.58
CA SER A 28 4.40 -8.14 3.70
C SER A 28 5.21 -6.86 3.87
N GLY A 29 4.76 -5.97 4.73
CA GLY A 29 5.46 -4.72 4.97
C GLY A 29 4.77 -3.83 5.97
N SER A 30 5.13 -2.56 5.93
CA SER A 30 4.51 -1.52 6.72
C SER A 30 4.25 -0.26 5.89
N TYR A 31 3.19 0.46 6.26
CA TYR A 31 2.75 1.69 5.62
C TYR A 31 2.63 2.79 6.68
N LEU A 32 3.06 4.00 6.34
CA LEU A 32 2.95 5.19 7.17
C LEU A 32 2.33 6.32 6.33
N PRO A 33 1.16 6.86 6.71
CA PRO A 33 0.54 7.99 6.00
C PRO A 33 1.44 9.24 6.00
N GLY A 34 1.37 10.06 4.96
CA GLY A 34 2.13 11.33 4.90
C GLY A 34 1.90 12.27 6.10
N PRO A 35 0.64 12.56 6.49
CA PRO A 35 0.32 13.38 7.66
C PRO A 35 0.85 12.84 8.99
N ALA A 36 1.18 11.53 9.04
CA ALA A 36 1.74 10.86 10.21
C ALA A 36 3.17 11.26 10.55
N ALA A 37 3.93 11.81 9.59
CA ALA A 37 5.29 12.24 9.85
C ALA A 37 5.38 13.34 10.92
N SER A 38 4.27 14.05 11.16
CA SER A 38 4.14 15.13 12.16
C SER A 38 3.31 14.79 13.40
N ASP A 39 2.65 13.62 13.44
CA ASP A 39 1.82 13.22 14.60
C ASP A 39 2.30 11.86 15.17
N PRO A 40 2.92 11.84 16.36
CA PRO A 40 3.42 10.62 16.99
C PRO A 40 2.32 9.60 17.35
N LYS A 41 1.04 9.96 17.26
CA LYS A 41 -0.08 9.04 17.48
C LYS A 41 -0.38 8.16 16.28
N ILE A 42 0.08 8.52 15.08
CA ILE A 42 -0.19 7.72 13.88
C ILE A 42 0.83 6.60 13.76
N LEU A 43 0.35 5.36 13.97
CA LEU A 43 1.17 4.16 13.96
C LEU A 43 1.42 3.66 12.53
N SER A 44 2.58 3.03 12.34
CA SER A 44 2.85 2.30 11.11
C SER A 44 1.91 1.09 11.02
N SER A 45 1.18 1.00 9.92
CA SER A 45 0.15 -0.01 9.70
C SER A 45 0.71 -1.17 8.86
N PRO A 46 0.44 -2.44 9.22
CA PRO A 46 0.91 -3.57 8.43
C PRO A 46 0.25 -3.61 7.05
N LEU A 47 1.00 -4.02 6.04
CA LEU A 47 0.50 -4.30 4.70
C LEU A 47 0.84 -5.72 4.24
N LYS A 48 0.01 -6.26 3.34
CA LYS A 48 0.24 -7.54 2.65
C LYS A 48 -0.17 -7.45 1.20
N GLY A 49 0.57 -8.09 0.32
CA GLY A 49 0.31 -8.01 -1.12
C GLY A 49 1.00 -9.06 -1.94
N SER A 50 0.94 -8.88 -3.25
CA SER A 50 1.60 -9.71 -4.24
C SER A 50 2.01 -8.88 -5.45
N GLN A 51 3.14 -9.26 -6.06
CA GLN A 51 3.64 -8.70 -7.30
C GLN A 51 3.73 -9.81 -8.36
N GLN A 52 3.43 -9.48 -9.61
CA GLN A 52 3.79 -10.35 -10.73
C GLN A 52 5.31 -10.54 -10.82
N ASP A 53 5.76 -11.68 -11.33
CA ASP A 53 7.17 -12.01 -11.46
C ASP A 53 7.91 -10.99 -12.35
N ALA A 54 8.80 -10.21 -11.75
CA ALA A 54 9.60 -9.20 -12.45
C ALA A 54 10.60 -9.79 -13.46
N GLY A 55 10.94 -11.08 -13.33
CA GLY A 55 11.77 -11.80 -14.30
C GLY A 55 11.02 -12.17 -15.58
N LEU A 56 9.69 -12.27 -15.50
CA LEU A 56 8.81 -12.56 -16.64
C LEU A 56 8.15 -11.30 -17.20
N VAL A 57 7.83 -10.34 -16.32
CA VAL A 57 7.16 -9.08 -16.65
C VAL A 57 8.04 -7.93 -16.16
N PRO A 58 8.84 -7.28 -17.04
CA PRO A 58 9.81 -6.25 -16.63
C PRO A 58 9.24 -5.06 -15.87
N GLN A 59 7.96 -4.74 -16.09
CA GLN A 59 7.21 -3.66 -15.43
C GLN A 59 5.92 -4.27 -14.83
N PRO A 60 6.04 -5.04 -13.75
CA PRO A 60 5.00 -5.91 -13.23
C PRO A 60 3.88 -5.10 -12.55
N THR A 61 2.67 -5.63 -12.62
CA THR A 61 1.57 -5.15 -11.77
C THR A 61 1.66 -5.76 -10.38
N PHE A 62 1.14 -5.05 -9.39
CA PHE A 62 1.09 -5.50 -8.01
C PHE A 62 -0.17 -5.00 -7.33
N SER A 63 -0.51 -5.64 -6.21
CA SER A 63 -1.56 -5.18 -5.32
C SER A 63 -1.17 -5.43 -3.88
N PHE A 64 -1.62 -4.57 -2.97
CA PHE A 64 -1.48 -4.80 -1.53
C PHE A 64 -2.64 -4.18 -0.76
N THR A 65 -2.91 -4.69 0.43
CA THR A 65 -3.83 -4.10 1.39
C THR A 65 -3.06 -3.55 2.58
N VAL A 66 -3.50 -2.40 3.10
CA VAL A 66 -3.03 -1.80 4.35
C VAL A 66 -4.12 -1.99 5.39
N HIS A 67 -3.78 -2.62 6.52
CA HIS A 67 -4.69 -2.81 7.64
C HIS A 67 -4.39 -1.71 8.67
N TRP A 68 -5.21 -0.67 8.72
CA TRP A 68 -4.90 0.53 9.47
C TRP A 68 -4.90 0.29 10.98
N GLN A 69 -3.77 0.61 11.63
CA GLN A 69 -3.64 0.68 13.08
C GLN A 69 -3.85 2.13 13.52
N LEU A 70 -5.09 2.47 13.83
CA LEU A 70 -5.48 3.81 14.26
C LEU A 70 -5.62 3.81 15.79
N GLN A 71 -4.88 4.69 16.47
CA GLN A 71 -5.17 4.98 17.88
C GLN A 71 -6.49 5.76 17.93
N ASP A 72 -7.37 5.40 18.87
CA ASP A 72 -8.62 6.12 19.20
C ASP A 72 -9.74 6.13 18.13
N LEU A 73 -9.81 5.15 17.23
CA LEU A 73 -10.95 5.00 16.30
C LEU A 73 -11.69 3.67 16.54
N GLU A 74 -12.98 3.78 16.88
CA GLU A 74 -13.93 2.67 17.07
C GLU A 74 -14.18 1.85 15.79
N THR A 75 -13.74 2.36 14.63
CA THR A 75 -14.09 1.81 13.32
C THR A 75 -12.87 1.30 12.57
N ALA A 76 -12.90 0.01 12.21
CA ALA A 76 -11.86 -0.62 11.40
C ALA A 76 -11.82 -0.03 9.98
N ARG A 77 -10.60 0.17 9.46
CA ARG A 77 -10.37 0.66 8.10
C ARG A 77 -9.35 -0.21 7.37
N MET A 78 -9.52 -0.32 6.05
CA MET A 78 -8.57 -0.97 5.16
C MET A 78 -8.42 -0.19 3.87
N THR A 79 -7.22 -0.12 3.31
CA THR A 79 -7.03 0.42 1.95
C THR A 79 -6.42 -0.64 1.06
N ALA A 80 -7.02 -0.86 -0.11
CA ALA A 80 -6.44 -1.69 -1.15
C ALA A 80 -5.76 -0.79 -2.19
N PHE A 81 -4.54 -1.14 -2.57
CA PHE A 81 -3.78 -0.52 -3.64
C PHE A 81 -3.63 -1.52 -4.79
N LEU A 82 -3.78 -1.03 -6.02
CA LEU A 82 -3.44 -1.73 -7.25
C LEU A 82 -2.53 -0.82 -8.07
N GLY A 83 -1.47 -1.36 -8.64
CA GLY A 83 -0.53 -0.53 -9.37
C GLY A 83 0.38 -1.29 -10.31
N GLN A 84 1.25 -0.52 -10.94
CA GLN A 84 2.31 -1.00 -11.82
C GLN A 84 3.61 -0.27 -11.49
N CYS A 85 4.71 -1.02 -11.48
CA CYS A 85 6.04 -0.44 -11.38
C CYS A 85 6.56 -0.11 -12.78
N TYR A 86 7.12 1.09 -12.94
CA TYR A 86 7.78 1.55 -14.16
C TYR A 86 9.26 1.82 -13.92
N VAL A 87 10.07 1.65 -14.96
CA VAL A 87 11.50 2.00 -14.95
C VAL A 87 11.74 3.12 -15.96
N GLY A 88 12.19 4.27 -15.47
CA GLY A 88 12.56 5.42 -16.29
C GLY A 88 13.86 5.21 -17.06
N THR A 89 14.16 6.12 -17.98
CA THR A 89 15.36 6.05 -18.84
C THR A 89 16.68 6.03 -18.07
N ASN A 90 16.67 6.58 -16.85
CA ASN A 90 17.84 6.66 -15.97
C ASN A 90 17.89 5.54 -14.93
N GLY A 91 17.00 4.54 -15.03
CA GLY A 91 16.87 3.46 -14.06
C GLY A 91 16.12 3.81 -12.77
N GLU A 92 15.53 5.01 -12.69
CA GLU A 92 14.58 5.38 -11.64
C GLU A 92 13.36 4.47 -11.70
N GLU A 93 12.90 4.00 -10.53
CA GLU A 93 11.70 3.17 -10.44
C GLU A 93 10.55 3.98 -9.83
N THR A 94 9.38 3.96 -10.47
CA THR A 94 8.17 4.63 -9.97
C THR A 94 7.02 3.65 -9.83
N LEU A 95 6.22 3.82 -8.77
CA LEU A 95 5.01 3.05 -8.55
C LEU A 95 3.80 3.92 -8.90
N HIS A 96 3.09 3.56 -9.96
CA HIS A 96 1.82 4.21 -10.29
C HIS A 96 0.71 3.38 -9.68
N THR A 97 -0.10 4.01 -8.83
CA THR A 97 -1.11 3.30 -8.04
C THR A 97 -2.47 3.99 -8.10
N LEU A 98 -3.50 3.17 -8.01
CA LEU A 98 -4.85 3.57 -7.61
C LEU A 98 -5.19 2.86 -6.32
N TRP A 99 -6.09 3.45 -5.54
CA TRP A 99 -6.46 2.89 -4.24
C TRP A 99 -7.95 3.07 -3.97
N LEU A 100 -8.45 2.20 -3.09
CA LEU A 100 -9.79 2.29 -2.49
C LEU A 100 -9.63 2.11 -0.99
N MET A 101 -10.06 3.10 -0.22
CA MET A 101 -10.17 2.99 1.22
C MET A 101 -11.60 2.57 1.59
N ARG A 102 -11.68 1.58 2.48
CA ARG A 102 -12.92 1.04 3.00
C ARG A 102 -12.97 1.22 4.51
N GLU A 103 -14.02 1.87 4.99
CA GLU A 103 -14.38 1.91 6.41
C GLU A 103 -15.44 0.83 6.72
N ALA A 104 -15.32 0.22 7.90
CA ALA A 104 -16.35 -0.69 8.41
C ALA A 104 -17.63 0.10 8.73
N THR A 105 -18.79 -0.45 8.38
CA THR A 105 -20.10 0.15 8.66
C THR A 105 -20.87 -0.69 9.64
N GLU A 106 -21.73 -0.07 10.46
CA GLU A 106 -22.57 -0.79 11.42
C GLU A 106 -23.70 -1.57 10.73
N SER A 107 -24.10 -1.16 9.52
CA SER A 107 -25.18 -1.80 8.76
C SER A 107 -25.02 -1.68 7.24
N PRO A 108 -25.63 -2.58 6.44
CA PRO A 108 -25.61 -2.50 4.98
C PRO A 108 -26.24 -1.22 4.41
N THR A 109 -27.16 -0.58 5.14
CA THR A 109 -27.79 0.69 4.70
C THR A 109 -26.82 1.87 4.68
N GLU A 110 -25.68 1.74 5.34
CA GLU A 110 -24.62 2.74 5.37
C GLU A 110 -23.47 2.46 4.38
N ASP A 111 -23.53 1.35 3.65
CA ASP A 111 -22.46 0.89 2.74
C ASP A 111 -22.08 1.94 1.68
N TRP A 112 -23.08 2.68 1.19
CA TRP A 112 -22.92 3.65 0.10
C TRP A 112 -21.91 4.78 0.40
N LYS A 113 -21.66 5.09 1.67
CA LYS A 113 -20.73 6.15 2.11
C LYS A 113 -19.37 5.60 2.58
N ALA A 114 -19.14 4.31 2.47
CA ALA A 114 -18.04 3.64 3.17
C ALA A 114 -16.78 3.43 2.33
N THR A 115 -16.81 3.79 1.05
CA THR A 115 -15.69 3.64 0.12
C THR A 115 -15.32 4.99 -0.50
N TRP A 116 -14.05 5.37 -0.40
CA TRP A 116 -13.50 6.56 -1.05
C TRP A 116 -12.01 6.39 -1.40
#